data_AF-A0A2V7NAY4-F1
#
_entry.id   AF-A0A2V7NAY4-F1
#
_cell.length_a   1.000
_cell.length_b   1.000
_cell.length_c   1.000
_cell.angle_alpha   90.00
_cell.angle_beta   90.00
_cell.angle_gamma   90.00
#
_symmetry.space_group_name_H-M   'P 1'
#
loop_
_entity.id
_entity.type
_entity.pdbx_description
1 polymer ?
#
loop_
_entity_poly.entity_id
_entity_poly.type
_entity_poly.pdbx_seq_one_letter_code
_entity_poly.pdbx_strand_id
1 'polypeptide(L)'
;MARSATRPKLRRSTPRTSCCSFRGPRFSRRTVTEASGTIQHVSDTARWVALYRAMESERPDALFHDPYARRLAGARGEQILASLPKGRTWAWAMIVRTAVMDELILRAVARDGVGTVLNLAAGLDTRPYRLPL
;
A
#
# COMPACT_ATOMS: atom_id res chain seq x y z
N MET A 1 -64.21 54.10 7.31
CA MET A 1 -64.86 53.67 8.58
C MET A 1 -64.56 52.19 8.76
N ALA A 2 -63.64 51.85 9.67
CA ALA A 2 -63.94 51.39 11.04
C ALA A 2 -64.39 49.91 11.05
N ARG A 3 -63.85 48.98 11.84
CA ARG A 3 -62.89 49.02 12.95
C ARG A 3 -62.33 47.59 13.11
N SER A 4 -61.04 47.53 13.41
CA SER A 4 -60.33 46.35 13.88
C SER A 4 -60.87 45.94 15.26
N ALA A 5 -61.13 44.64 15.44
CA ALA A 5 -61.59 44.06 16.69
C ALA A 5 -60.45 43.23 17.32
N THR A 6 -59.92 43.78 18.40
CA THR A 6 -58.85 43.25 19.25
C THR A 6 -59.29 42.01 20.01
N ARG A 7 -58.49 40.94 19.99
CA ARG A 7 -58.62 39.76 20.87
C ARG A 7 -57.34 39.55 21.71
N PRO A 8 -57.45 38.92 22.90
CA PRO A 8 -56.69 39.31 24.09
C PRO A 8 -55.34 38.61 24.28
N LYS A 9 -54.49 39.27 25.08
CA LYS A 9 -53.15 38.84 25.49
C LYS A 9 -53.22 37.60 26.40
N LEU A 10 -52.57 36.50 25.99
CA LEU A 10 -52.23 35.39 26.89
C LEU A 10 -50.77 35.53 27.34
N ARG A 11 -50.60 35.76 28.65
CA ARG A 11 -49.31 35.84 29.35
C ARG A 11 -48.54 34.52 29.20
N ARG A 12 -47.33 34.58 28.65
CA ARG A 12 -46.35 33.49 28.71
C ARG A 12 -45.58 33.57 30.02
N SER A 13 -45.76 32.59 30.90
CA SER A 13 -44.93 32.37 32.08
C SER A 13 -43.89 31.29 31.78
N THR A 14 -42.62 31.68 31.83
CA THR A 14 -41.43 30.82 31.80
C THR A 14 -41.37 29.86 32.98
N PRO A 15 -40.77 28.68 32.79
CA PRO A 15 -39.81 28.16 33.77
C PRO A 15 -38.41 28.22 33.18
N ARG A 16 -37.53 28.97 33.85
CA ARG A 16 -36.08 28.79 33.76
C ARG A 16 -35.78 27.41 34.34
N THR A 17 -35.25 26.52 33.51
CA THR A 17 -34.43 25.43 34.03
C THR A 17 -33.19 25.36 33.14
N SER A 18 -32.08 25.81 33.70
CA SER A 18 -30.76 25.60 33.15
C SER A 18 -30.54 24.11 33.00
N CYS A 19 -30.48 23.62 31.77
CA CYS A 19 -30.05 22.26 31.50
C CYS A 19 -28.69 22.34 30.82
N CYS A 20 -27.69 21.85 31.54
CA CYS A 20 -26.28 21.86 31.23
C CYS A 20 -25.99 21.56 29.75
N SER A 21 -25.21 22.44 29.11
CA SER A 21 -24.59 22.16 27.82
C SER A 21 -23.56 21.04 27.98
N PHE A 22 -24.01 19.79 27.84
CA PHE A 22 -23.13 18.63 27.83
C PHE A 22 -22.37 18.60 26.50
N ARG A 23 -21.20 19.24 26.46
CA ARG A 23 -20.22 19.06 25.38
C ARG A 23 -19.61 17.67 25.51
N GLY A 24 -20.24 16.68 24.88
CA GLY A 24 -19.62 15.38 24.66
C GLY A 24 -18.37 15.54 23.77
N PRO A 25 -17.30 14.78 24.01
CA PRO A 25 -16.15 14.79 23.11
C PRO A 25 -16.60 14.33 21.72
N ARG A 26 -16.33 15.16 20.70
CA ARG A 26 -16.45 14.77 19.30
C ARG A 26 -15.45 13.63 19.05
N PHE A 27 -15.92 12.39 19.20
CA PHE A 27 -15.17 11.22 18.81
C PHE A 27 -15.17 11.21 17.26
N SER A 28 -14.19 11.92 16.70
CA SER A 28 -13.83 11.77 15.29
C SER A 28 -13.55 10.29 15.09
N ARG A 29 -14.48 9.60 14.44
CA ARG A 29 -14.31 8.22 14.01
C ARG A 29 -13.27 8.26 12.89
N ARG A 30 -12.00 8.37 13.28
CA ARG A 30 -10.88 8.00 12.41
C ARG A 30 -11.08 6.52 12.15
N THR A 31 -11.53 6.17 10.95
CA THR A 31 -11.29 4.85 10.40
C THR A 31 -9.78 4.74 10.25
N VAL A 32 -9.11 4.30 11.31
CA VAL A 32 -7.81 3.67 11.17
C VAL A 32 -8.15 2.39 10.42
N THR A 33 -7.97 2.39 9.10
CA THR A 33 -7.86 1.15 8.36
C THR A 33 -6.68 0.43 9.01
N GLU A 34 -6.97 -0.54 9.87
CA GLU A 34 -5.94 -1.45 10.38
C GLU A 34 -5.33 -2.14 9.16
N ALA A 35 -4.20 -1.62 8.70
CA ALA A 35 -3.38 -2.27 7.70
C ALA A 35 -2.73 -3.48 8.36
N SER A 36 -3.49 -4.56 8.49
CA SER A 36 -2.98 -5.84 8.98
C SER A 36 -1.85 -6.30 8.04
N GLY A 37 -0.65 -6.52 8.58
CA GLY A 37 0.51 -7.02 7.82
C GLY A 37 0.32 -8.42 7.20
N THR A 38 -0.81 -9.05 7.51
CA THR A 38 -1.23 -10.34 6.96
C THR A 38 -1.36 -10.29 5.44
N ILE A 39 -0.80 -11.30 4.78
CA ILE A 39 -0.91 -11.50 3.33
C ILE A 39 -2.34 -11.94 3.01
N GLN A 40 -3.05 -11.18 2.18
CA GLN A 40 -4.45 -11.50 1.82
C GLN A 40 -4.62 -11.78 0.33
N HIS A 41 -3.74 -11.22 -0.52
CA HIS A 41 -3.82 -11.35 -1.97
C HIS A 41 -2.48 -11.73 -2.59
N VAL A 42 -2.50 -12.31 -3.79
CA VAL A 42 -1.29 -12.57 -4.58
C VAL A 42 -0.49 -11.28 -4.83
N SER A 43 -1.17 -10.13 -4.92
CA SER A 43 -0.49 -8.83 -5.04
C SER A 43 0.32 -8.46 -3.79
N ASP A 44 -0.01 -8.97 -2.61
CA ASP A 44 0.76 -8.71 -1.38
C ASP A 44 2.11 -9.42 -1.43
N THR A 45 2.15 -10.68 -1.90
CA THR A 45 3.42 -11.38 -2.10
C THR A 45 4.25 -10.73 -3.19
N ALA A 46 3.63 -10.26 -4.28
CA ALA A 46 4.33 -9.53 -5.33
C ALA A 46 4.98 -8.22 -4.81
N ARG A 47 4.27 -7.45 -3.97
CA ARG A 47 4.81 -6.23 -3.33
C ARG A 47 5.93 -6.54 -2.35
N TRP A 48 5.80 -7.62 -1.58
CA TRP A 48 6.83 -8.08 -0.67
C TRP A 48 8.12 -8.47 -1.40
N VAL A 49 8.01 -9.24 -2.50
CA VAL A 49 9.17 -9.61 -3.33
C VAL A 49 9.77 -8.38 -4.01
N ALA A 50 8.96 -7.43 -4.48
CA ALA A 50 9.46 -6.16 -5.01
C ALA A 50 10.28 -5.40 -3.96
N LEU A 51 9.90 -5.43 -2.68
CA LEU A 51 10.68 -4.80 -1.63
C LEU A 51 12.06 -5.44 -1.46
N TYR A 52 12.18 -6.78 -1.56
CA TYR A 52 13.49 -7.43 -1.51
C TYR A 52 14.40 -7.02 -2.67
N ARG A 53 13.85 -6.84 -3.87
CA ARG A 53 14.62 -6.33 -5.01
C ARG A 53 15.05 -4.89 -4.80
N ALA A 54 14.21 -4.06 -4.19
CA ALA A 54 14.56 -2.68 -3.84
C ALA A 54 15.72 -2.65 -2.83
N MET A 55 15.63 -3.47 -1.77
CA MET A 55 16.69 -3.58 -0.77
C MET A 55 18.02 -4.02 -1.38
N GLU A 56 18.01 -4.96 -2.32
CA GLU A 56 19.23 -5.35 -3.03
C GLU A 56 19.77 -4.21 -3.90
N SER A 57 18.90 -3.54 -4.65
CA SER A 57 19.29 -2.47 -5.59
C SER A 57 19.93 -1.26 -4.90
N GLU A 58 19.64 -1.07 -3.61
CA GLU A 58 20.18 0.00 -2.77
C GLU A 58 21.54 -0.32 -2.16
N ARG A 59 21.99 -1.58 -2.26
CA ARG A 59 23.32 -1.97 -1.80
C ARG A 59 24.39 -1.45 -2.77
N PRO A 60 25.56 -1.05 -2.26
CA PRO A 60 26.68 -0.67 -3.11
C PRO A 60 27.26 -1.86 -3.89
N ASP A 61 27.10 -3.07 -3.38
CA ASP A 61 27.58 -4.34 -3.94
C ASP A 61 26.44 -5.18 -4.54
N ALA A 62 25.38 -4.53 -5.02
CA ALA A 62 24.17 -5.19 -5.51
C ALA A 62 24.47 -6.15 -6.68
N LEU A 63 23.86 -7.33 -6.65
CA LEU A 63 23.91 -8.29 -7.76
C LEU A 63 23.15 -7.82 -9.00
N PHE A 64 22.14 -6.97 -8.80
CA PHE A 64 21.35 -6.35 -9.87
C PHE A 64 20.72 -5.05 -9.38
N HIS A 65 20.31 -4.21 -10.32
CA HIS A 65 19.56 -2.99 -10.04
C HIS A 65 18.17 -3.03 -10.69
N ASP A 66 17.13 -2.84 -9.88
CA ASP A 66 15.73 -2.69 -10.29
C ASP A 66 15.22 -1.31 -9.84
N PRO A 67 15.29 -0.28 -10.71
CA PRO A 67 14.94 1.10 -10.35
C PRO A 67 13.44 1.28 -10.03
N TYR A 68 12.59 0.33 -10.44
CA TYR A 68 11.15 0.42 -10.24
C TYR A 68 10.69 -0.29 -8.96
N ALA A 69 11.51 -1.19 -8.41
CA ALA A 69 11.17 -2.05 -7.28
C ALA A 69 10.62 -1.29 -6.07
N ARG A 70 11.30 -0.22 -5.66
CA ARG A 70 10.92 0.59 -4.48
C ARG A 70 9.53 1.20 -4.64
N ARG A 71 9.27 1.77 -5.82
CA ARG A 71 7.97 2.37 -6.16
C ARG A 71 6.86 1.32 -6.24
N LEU A 72 7.14 0.14 -6.78
CA LEU A 72 6.17 -0.93 -6.94
C LEU A 72 5.85 -1.64 -5.61
N ALA A 73 6.82 -1.79 -4.73
CA ALA A 73 6.62 -2.35 -3.39
C ALA A 73 5.67 -1.47 -2.56
N GLY A 74 5.92 -0.16 -2.54
CA GLY A 74 5.17 0.83 -1.77
C GLY A 74 5.11 0.53 -0.27
N ALA A 75 4.29 1.32 0.44
CA ALA A 75 4.11 1.17 1.90
C ALA A 75 3.61 -0.22 2.30
N ARG A 76 2.82 -0.88 1.43
CA ARG A 76 2.27 -2.21 1.69
C ARG A 76 3.35 -3.29 1.75
N GLY A 77 4.32 -3.27 0.84
CA GLY A 77 5.46 -4.21 0.88
C GLY A 77 6.26 -4.06 2.17
N GLU A 78 6.45 -2.84 2.65
CA GLU A 78 7.17 -2.54 3.89
C GLU A 78 6.41 -3.04 5.12
N GLN A 79 5.10 -2.80 5.18
CA GLN A 79 4.23 -3.31 6.25
C GLN A 79 4.25 -4.84 6.34
N ILE A 80 4.17 -5.53 5.19
CA ILE A 80 4.24 -7.00 5.14
C ILE A 80 5.59 -7.46 5.67
N LEU A 81 6.70 -6.90 5.17
CA LEU A 81 8.04 -7.29 5.64
C LEU A 81 8.23 -7.04 7.14
N ALA A 82 7.73 -5.92 7.66
CA ALA A 82 7.79 -5.58 9.09
C ALA A 82 6.99 -6.56 9.97
N SER A 83 5.93 -7.17 9.43
CA SER A 83 5.11 -8.14 10.14
C SER A 83 5.66 -9.57 10.14
N LEU A 84 6.66 -9.86 9.29
CA LEU A 84 7.21 -11.22 9.12
C LEU A 84 8.42 -11.45 10.04
N PRO A 85 8.37 -12.44 10.95
CA PRO A 85 9.53 -12.83 11.74
C PRO A 85 10.68 -13.26 10.84
N LYS A 86 11.85 -12.66 11.02
CA LYS A 86 13.06 -12.93 10.19
C LYS A 86 12.85 -12.70 8.69
N GLY A 87 11.87 -11.89 8.27
CA GLY A 87 11.60 -11.65 6.84
C GLY A 87 12.86 -11.28 6.06
N ARG A 88 13.66 -10.33 6.56
CA ARG A 88 14.92 -9.92 5.93
C ARG A 88 15.93 -11.06 5.77
N THR A 89 15.96 -12.03 6.68
CA THR A 89 16.85 -13.20 6.61
C THR A 89 16.51 -14.12 5.43
N TRP A 90 15.28 -14.08 4.93
CA TRP A 90 14.84 -14.86 3.77
C TRP A 90 14.96 -14.10 2.43
N ALA A 91 15.38 -12.83 2.47
CA ALA A 91 15.51 -12.00 1.27
C ALA A 91 16.49 -12.57 0.25
N TRP A 92 17.59 -13.18 0.73
CA TRP A 92 18.67 -13.67 -0.13
C TRP A 92 18.18 -14.67 -1.19
N ALA A 93 17.22 -15.53 -0.85
CA ALA A 93 16.71 -16.52 -1.80
C ALA A 93 15.97 -15.84 -2.97
N MET A 94 15.22 -14.76 -2.70
CA MET A 94 14.53 -13.99 -3.74
C MET A 94 15.49 -13.12 -4.56
N ILE A 95 16.56 -12.64 -3.93
CA ILE A 95 17.63 -11.89 -4.58
C ILE A 95 18.38 -12.80 -5.56
N VAL A 96 18.89 -13.94 -5.10
CA VAL A 96 19.59 -14.93 -5.95
C VAL A 96 18.67 -15.42 -7.07
N ARG A 97 17.40 -15.72 -6.76
CA ARG A 97 16.39 -16.06 -7.78
C ARG A 97 16.29 -14.99 -8.86
N THR A 98 16.38 -13.72 -8.51
CA THR A 98 16.28 -12.63 -9.48
C THR A 98 17.52 -12.59 -10.38
N ALA A 99 18.71 -12.60 -9.79
CA ALA A 99 19.98 -12.55 -10.53
C ALA A 99 20.15 -13.74 -11.48
N VAL A 100 19.89 -14.97 -10.99
CA VAL A 100 20.05 -16.18 -11.80
C VAL A 100 19.08 -16.19 -12.97
N MET A 101 17.82 -15.80 -12.77
CA MET A 101 16.84 -15.76 -13.85
C MET A 101 17.19 -14.70 -14.91
N ASP A 102 17.72 -13.54 -14.50
CA ASP A 102 18.19 -12.53 -15.45
C ASP A 102 19.33 -13.07 -16.32
N GLU A 103 20.31 -13.70 -15.69
CA GLU A 103 21.45 -14.32 -16.37
C GLU A 103 21.01 -15.40 -17.35
N LEU A 104 20.08 -16.27 -16.95
CA LEU A 104 19.55 -17.33 -17.82
C LEU A 104 18.80 -16.77 -19.03
N ILE A 105 17.95 -15.76 -18.83
CA ILE A 105 17.20 -15.12 -19.92
C ILE A 105 18.17 -14.46 -20.90
N LEU A 106 19.10 -13.65 -20.40
CA LEU A 106 20.08 -12.96 -21.24
C LEU A 106 20.99 -13.93 -21.99
N ARG A 107 21.38 -15.04 -21.35
CA ARG A 107 22.15 -16.09 -22.02
C ARG A 107 21.34 -16.76 -23.13
N ALA A 108 20.09 -17.10 -22.90
CA ALA A 108 19.24 -17.73 -23.90
C ALA A 108 19.02 -16.81 -25.11
N VAL A 109 18.80 -15.51 -24.88
CA VAL A 109 18.66 -14.52 -25.97
C VAL A 109 19.99 -14.38 -26.74
N ALA A 110 21.11 -14.16 -26.03
CA ALA A 110 22.39 -13.84 -26.68
C ALA A 110 23.08 -15.05 -27.32
N ARG A 111 22.97 -16.24 -26.72
CA ARG A 111 23.69 -17.45 -27.19
C ARG A 111 22.81 -18.34 -28.07
N ASP A 112 21.56 -18.55 -27.68
CA ASP A 112 20.67 -19.51 -28.33
C ASP A 112 19.74 -18.84 -29.35
N GLY A 113 19.76 -17.51 -29.46
CA GLY A 113 18.99 -16.74 -30.44
C GLY A 113 17.48 -16.74 -30.16
N VAL A 114 17.07 -16.90 -28.90
CA VAL A 114 15.66 -16.87 -28.50
C VAL A 114 15.05 -15.50 -28.80
N GLY A 115 14.07 -15.46 -29.71
CA GLY A 115 13.38 -14.22 -30.11
C GLY A 115 12.13 -13.87 -29.28
N THR A 116 11.68 -14.75 -28.38
CA THR A 116 10.46 -14.55 -27.60
C THR A 116 10.62 -15.06 -26.17
N VAL A 117 10.34 -14.20 -25.19
CA VAL A 117 10.34 -14.54 -23.76
C VAL A 117 8.93 -14.34 -23.19
N LEU A 118 8.35 -15.38 -22.59
CA LEU A 118 7.05 -15.34 -21.92
C LEU A 118 7.20 -15.38 -20.40
N ASN A 119 6.82 -14.31 -19.72
CA ASN A 119 6.88 -14.22 -18.25
C ASN A 119 5.51 -14.56 -17.61
N LEU A 120 5.36 -15.80 -17.18
CA LEU A 120 4.13 -16.28 -16.55
C LEU A 120 4.04 -15.82 -15.09
N ALA A 121 2.84 -15.40 -14.68
CA ALA A 121 2.59 -14.84 -13.35
C ALA A 121 3.57 -13.68 -13.01
N ALA A 122 3.84 -12.82 -14.01
CA ALA A 122 4.83 -11.76 -13.91
C ALA A 122 4.63 -10.84 -12.70
N GLY A 123 3.40 -10.63 -12.23
CA GLY A 123 3.12 -9.86 -11.02
C GLY A 123 3.71 -8.45 -11.11
N LEU A 124 4.70 -8.15 -10.24
CA LEU A 124 5.45 -6.89 -10.25
C LEU A 124 6.89 -7.07 -10.75
N ASP A 125 7.10 -8.00 -11.67
CA ASP A 125 8.38 -8.20 -12.35
C ASP A 125 8.64 -7.09 -13.38
N THR A 126 9.85 -6.55 -13.35
CA THR A 126 10.28 -5.39 -14.13
C THR A 126 11.29 -5.76 -15.20
N ARG A 127 11.61 -7.05 -15.39
CA ARG A 127 12.55 -7.52 -16.42
C ARG A 127 12.32 -6.90 -17.81
N PRO A 128 11.08 -6.85 -18.36
CA PRO A 128 10.85 -6.23 -19.66
C PRO A 128 11.19 -4.73 -19.73
N TYR A 129 11.32 -4.06 -18.59
CA TYR A 129 11.58 -2.62 -18.50
C TYR A 129 13.03 -2.29 -18.11
N ARG A 130 13.83 -3.28 -17.70
CA ARG A 130 15.22 -3.06 -17.22
C ARG A 130 16.28 -3.91 -17.91
N LEU A 131 15.89 -5.04 -18.51
CA LEU A 131 16.80 -5.90 -19.26
C LEU A 131 16.80 -5.51 -20.74
N PRO A 132 17.94 -5.60 -21.44
CA PRO A 132 18.00 -5.44 -22.90
C PRO A 132 17.51 -6.73 -23.58
N LEU A 133 16.19 -6.90 -23.66
CA LEU A 133 15.51 -8.04 -24.31
C LEU A 133 15.10 -7.71 -25.75
#